data_AF-A0A2D5J1K4-F1
#
_entry.id   AF-A0A2D5J1K4-F1
#
_cell.length_a   1.000
_cell.length_b   1.000
_cell.length_c   1.000
_cell.angle_alpha   90.00
_cell.angle_beta   90.00
_cell.angle_gamma   90.00
#
_symmetry.space_group_name_H-M   'P 1'
#
loop_
_entity.id
_entity.type
_entity.pdbx_description
1 polymer ?
#
loop_
_entity_poly.entity_id
_entity_poly.type
_entity_poly.pdbx_seq_one_letter_code
_entity_poly.pdbx_strand_id
1 'polypeptide(L)'
;MAFDFILMLTSNDRTIADARARLEEALEGGVRHIGFKDVGLPVDDLKGLANAIRAAGGRSYLEVVSLDADSELASARAAIDLDVDCLLGGTRAEEVTALTRHHPLRYFPFPGRITGHPSVLEGPAEAIVASARKLADLEHVHGLDLLAYRFAGPVPDLMADVCAAVEKPVIMAGSIDSPDRIAEAALAGAAGFTVGTAALAGAFPAEAEGFAEQVRAILDLTDKARARSTAPRRLALSAHDTRKSQLRAWVLRHRRALAGHRLICTGGTGRMIAEAAPELQVQRMQRGGRGGDQQLGALIATGDLDAVIFFADPTLPHSGDADLQALTRLTVLHDTPLALGPAAADMVAGALLAT
;
A
#
# COMPACT_ATOMS: atom_id res chain seq x y z
N MET A 1 5.01 0.67 1.30
CA MET A 1 5.70 1.96 1.12
C MET A 1 4.97 2.71 0.02
N ALA A 2 4.96 4.04 -0.06
CA ALA A 2 4.15 4.65 -1.12
C ALA A 2 4.69 4.25 -2.52
N PHE A 3 3.77 3.76 -3.36
CA PHE A 3 4.01 3.10 -4.65
C PHE A 3 4.60 1.68 -4.55
N ASP A 4 3.75 0.71 -4.22
CA ASP A 4 4.09 -0.72 -4.13
C ASP A 4 3.74 -1.50 -5.42
N PHE A 5 4.61 -2.43 -5.82
CA PHE A 5 4.33 -3.39 -6.90
C PHE A 5 3.59 -4.61 -6.35
N ILE A 6 2.38 -4.88 -6.85
CA ILE A 6 1.55 -6.04 -6.51
C ILE A 6 1.62 -7.05 -7.66
N LEU A 7 2.30 -8.17 -7.43
CA LEU A 7 2.36 -9.27 -8.40
C LEU A 7 1.07 -10.09 -8.35
N MET A 8 0.36 -10.20 -9.46
CA MET A 8 -0.80 -11.07 -9.57
C MET A 8 -0.39 -12.42 -10.18
N LEU A 9 -0.53 -13.52 -9.45
CA LEU A 9 -0.29 -14.88 -9.93
C LEU A 9 -1.45 -15.37 -10.81
N THR A 10 -1.78 -14.57 -11.82
CA THR A 10 -2.99 -14.71 -12.63
C THR A 10 -2.69 -14.50 -14.10
N SER A 11 -3.37 -15.27 -14.95
CA SER A 11 -3.37 -15.13 -16.40
C SER A 11 -4.79 -15.37 -16.93
N ASN A 12 -5.20 -14.59 -17.94
CA ASN A 12 -6.55 -14.66 -18.52
C ASN A 12 -7.67 -14.63 -17.46
N ASP A 13 -7.57 -13.67 -16.53
CA ASP A 13 -8.52 -13.46 -15.43
C ASP A 13 -8.72 -14.68 -14.51
N ARG A 14 -7.71 -15.54 -14.39
CA ARG A 14 -7.72 -16.69 -13.48
C ARG A 14 -6.39 -16.87 -12.79
N THR A 15 -6.41 -17.36 -11.56
CA THR A 15 -5.21 -17.85 -10.87
C THR A 15 -4.62 -19.01 -11.66
N ILE A 16 -3.31 -18.94 -11.89
CA ILE A 16 -2.59 -19.93 -12.69
C ILE A 16 -2.50 -21.28 -11.96
N ALA A 17 -2.51 -22.38 -12.72
CA ALA A 17 -2.51 -23.72 -12.15
C ALA A 17 -1.23 -24.04 -11.34
N ASP A 18 -0.11 -23.41 -11.70
CA ASP A 18 1.22 -23.55 -11.08
C ASP A 18 1.52 -22.43 -10.06
N ALA A 19 0.52 -21.72 -9.55
CA ALA A 19 0.70 -20.54 -8.69
C ALA A 19 1.59 -20.82 -7.47
N ARG A 20 1.51 -22.02 -6.89
CA ARG A 20 2.35 -22.41 -5.75
C ARG A 20 3.84 -22.48 -6.11
N ALA A 21 4.18 -23.05 -7.26
CA ALA A 21 5.57 -23.08 -7.72
C ALA A 21 6.06 -21.67 -8.06
N ARG A 22 5.21 -20.87 -8.73
CA ARG A 22 5.52 -19.48 -9.07
C ARG A 22 5.67 -18.57 -7.85
N LEU A 23 4.99 -18.88 -6.75
CA LEU A 23 5.16 -18.13 -5.51
C LEU A 23 6.60 -18.25 -4.98
N GLU A 24 7.20 -19.44 -5.03
CA GLU A 24 8.59 -19.65 -4.56
C GLU A 24 9.58 -18.81 -5.39
N GLU A 25 9.46 -18.84 -6.72
CA GLU A 25 10.26 -17.99 -7.62
C GLU A 25 10.01 -16.49 -7.40
N ALA A 26 8.75 -16.10 -7.20
CA ALA A 26 8.38 -14.71 -6.93
C ALA A 26 9.01 -14.19 -5.63
N LEU A 27 8.99 -15.01 -4.57
CA LEU A 27 9.59 -14.68 -3.28
C LEU A 27 11.11 -14.59 -3.36
N GLU A 28 11.76 -15.42 -4.18
CA GLU A 28 13.19 -15.35 -4.51
C GLU A 28 13.52 -14.07 -5.31
N GLY A 29 12.61 -13.64 -6.17
CA GLY A 29 12.66 -12.34 -6.84
C GLY A 29 12.54 -11.15 -5.89
N GLY A 30 12.07 -11.38 -4.65
CA GLY A 30 12.01 -10.39 -3.59
C GLY A 30 10.65 -9.71 -3.41
N VAL A 31 9.64 -10.05 -4.22
CA VAL A 31 8.30 -9.44 -4.08
C VAL A 31 7.65 -9.85 -2.76
N ARG A 32 6.91 -8.91 -2.16
CA ARG A 32 6.18 -9.12 -0.90
C ARG A 32 4.69 -8.80 -1.00
N HIS A 33 4.24 -8.13 -2.06
CA HIS A 33 2.81 -7.90 -2.31
C HIS A 33 2.37 -8.83 -3.44
N ILE A 34 1.56 -9.83 -3.10
CA ILE A 34 1.24 -10.94 -4.00
C ILE A 34 -0.26 -11.20 -3.97
N GLY A 35 -0.87 -11.18 -5.15
CA GLY A 35 -2.28 -11.40 -5.32
C GLY A 35 -2.62 -12.57 -6.23
N PHE A 36 -3.88 -12.96 -6.16
CA PHE A 36 -4.49 -14.00 -6.98
C PHE A 36 -5.98 -13.70 -7.13
N LYS A 37 -6.68 -14.48 -7.96
CA LYS A 37 -8.13 -14.41 -8.15
C LYS A 37 -8.80 -15.59 -7.45
N ASP A 38 -10.08 -15.44 -7.12
CA ASP A 38 -10.91 -16.49 -6.51
C ASP A 38 -11.24 -17.63 -7.49
N VAL A 39 -11.03 -17.40 -8.79
CA VAL A 39 -11.19 -18.40 -9.86
C VAL A 39 -9.84 -18.94 -10.32
N GLY A 40 -9.82 -20.21 -10.73
CA GLY A 40 -8.64 -20.87 -11.33
C GLY A 40 -8.11 -22.06 -10.53
N LEU A 41 -8.18 -22.00 -9.20
CA LEU A 41 -7.75 -23.07 -8.30
C LEU A 41 -8.87 -23.46 -7.31
N PRO A 42 -8.85 -24.68 -6.76
CA PRO A 42 -9.67 -25.05 -5.61
C PRO A 42 -9.45 -24.12 -4.40
N VAL A 43 -10.49 -23.95 -3.57
CA VAL A 43 -10.44 -23.07 -2.40
C VAL A 43 -9.33 -23.46 -1.42
N ASP A 44 -9.09 -24.75 -1.22
CA ASP A 44 -8.01 -25.23 -0.33
C ASP A 44 -6.61 -24.85 -0.85
N ASP A 45 -6.42 -24.86 -2.17
CA ASP A 45 -5.15 -24.45 -2.80
C ASP A 45 -4.96 -22.93 -2.69
N LEU A 46 -6.01 -22.15 -2.90
CA LEU A 46 -5.99 -20.70 -2.66
C LEU A 46 -5.68 -20.36 -1.19
N LYS A 47 -6.23 -21.14 -0.25
CA LYS A 47 -5.94 -20.99 1.18
C LYS A 47 -4.50 -21.33 1.51
N GLY A 48 -3.97 -22.39 0.89
CA GLY A 48 -2.54 -22.73 0.96
C GLY A 48 -1.66 -21.61 0.43
N LEU A 49 -2.04 -20.98 -0.67
CA LEU A 49 -1.32 -19.86 -1.29
C LEU A 49 -1.31 -18.62 -0.38
N ALA A 50 -2.47 -18.21 0.15
CA ALA A 50 -2.57 -17.09 1.09
C ALA A 50 -1.69 -17.29 2.34
N ASN A 51 -1.75 -18.49 2.93
CA ASN A 51 -0.93 -18.86 4.09
C ASN A 51 0.57 -18.80 3.78
N ALA A 52 0.98 -19.27 2.61
CA ALA A 52 2.39 -19.25 2.19
C ALA A 52 2.91 -17.82 1.99
N ILE A 53 2.12 -16.94 1.37
CA ILE A 53 2.45 -15.51 1.22
C ILE A 53 2.68 -14.89 2.60
N ARG A 54 1.74 -15.08 3.53
CA ARG A 54 1.84 -14.55 4.89
C ARG A 54 3.02 -15.14 5.68
N ALA A 55 3.27 -16.44 5.57
CA ALA A 55 4.40 -17.09 6.24
C ALA A 55 5.76 -16.57 5.76
N ALA A 56 5.83 -16.08 4.52
CA ALA A 56 6.99 -15.41 3.96
C ALA A 56 7.09 -13.91 4.33
N GLY A 57 6.19 -13.39 5.19
CA GLY A 57 6.12 -11.97 5.55
C GLY A 57 5.51 -11.09 4.45
N GLY A 58 4.86 -11.69 3.45
CA GLY A 58 4.18 -10.98 2.38
C GLY A 58 2.75 -10.57 2.74
N ARG A 59 2.21 -9.66 1.94
CA ARG A 59 0.81 -9.24 1.93
C ARG A 59 0.06 -9.91 0.80
N SER A 60 -1.06 -10.53 1.13
CA SER A 60 -1.93 -11.28 0.23
C SER A 60 -3.07 -10.41 -0.31
N TYR A 61 -3.38 -10.58 -1.60
CA TYR A 61 -4.44 -9.86 -2.29
C TYR A 61 -5.37 -10.85 -3.00
N LEU A 62 -6.68 -10.64 -2.90
CA LEU A 62 -7.67 -11.30 -3.74
C LEU A 62 -8.32 -10.28 -4.67
N GLU A 63 -8.32 -10.54 -5.97
CA GLU A 63 -9.00 -9.69 -6.96
C GLU A 63 -10.34 -10.32 -7.37
N VAL A 64 -11.41 -9.53 -7.34
CA VAL A 64 -12.74 -9.93 -7.80
C VAL A 64 -12.82 -9.85 -9.32
N VAL A 65 -13.23 -10.94 -9.96
CA VAL A 65 -13.38 -11.03 -11.42
C VAL A 65 -14.82 -10.78 -11.88
N SER A 66 -15.78 -11.06 -11.01
CA SER A 66 -17.20 -11.16 -11.37
C SER A 66 -17.94 -9.82 -11.32
N LEU A 67 -18.87 -9.62 -12.25
CA LEU A 67 -19.72 -8.41 -12.33
C LEU A 67 -21.15 -8.65 -11.82
N ASP A 68 -21.59 -9.90 -11.67
CA ASP A 68 -22.88 -10.22 -11.04
C ASP A 68 -22.81 -10.15 -9.51
N ALA A 69 -23.96 -9.84 -8.89
CA ALA A 69 -24.03 -9.53 -7.46
C ALA A 69 -23.67 -10.73 -6.58
N ASP A 70 -24.23 -11.90 -6.92
CA ASP A 70 -24.06 -13.11 -6.11
C ASP A 70 -22.59 -13.56 -6.11
N SER A 71 -21.94 -13.51 -7.27
CA SER A 71 -20.53 -13.88 -7.40
C SER A 71 -19.60 -12.86 -6.73
N GLU A 72 -19.83 -11.55 -6.86
CA GLU A 72 -19.02 -10.54 -6.16
C GLU A 72 -19.08 -10.73 -4.63
N LEU A 73 -20.28 -10.97 -4.09
CA LEU A 73 -20.44 -11.26 -2.66
C LEU A 73 -19.82 -12.61 -2.27
N ALA A 74 -19.81 -13.59 -3.16
CA ALA A 74 -19.11 -14.86 -2.95
C ALA A 74 -17.59 -14.65 -2.90
N SER A 75 -17.02 -13.84 -3.79
CA SER A 75 -15.59 -13.47 -3.76
C SER A 75 -15.23 -12.73 -2.47
N ALA A 76 -16.10 -11.83 -1.99
CA ALA A 76 -15.89 -11.14 -0.72
C ALA A 76 -15.93 -12.10 0.49
N ARG A 77 -16.82 -13.11 0.48
CA ARG A 77 -16.82 -14.19 1.49
C ARG A 77 -15.56 -15.03 1.40
N ALA A 78 -15.12 -15.38 0.19
CA ALA A 78 -13.88 -16.11 -0.02
C ALA A 78 -12.67 -15.33 0.53
N ALA A 79 -12.60 -14.01 0.34
CA ALA A 79 -11.54 -13.18 0.91
C ALA A 79 -11.47 -13.30 2.45
N ILE A 80 -12.63 -13.33 3.12
CA ILE A 80 -12.71 -13.55 4.56
C ILE A 80 -12.25 -14.97 4.94
N ASP A 81 -12.77 -16.00 4.25
CA ASP A 81 -12.49 -17.41 4.57
C ASP A 81 -11.03 -17.82 4.31
N LEU A 82 -10.41 -17.18 3.32
CA LEU A 82 -9.00 -17.31 2.97
C LEU A 82 -8.09 -16.49 3.88
N ASP A 83 -8.66 -15.56 4.65
CA ASP A 83 -7.94 -14.63 5.54
C ASP A 83 -6.87 -13.84 4.78
N VAL A 84 -7.25 -13.28 3.63
CA VAL A 84 -6.37 -12.39 2.84
C VAL A 84 -6.33 -10.99 3.44
N ASP A 85 -5.26 -10.25 3.16
CA ASP A 85 -5.08 -8.90 3.71
C ASP A 85 -5.90 -7.84 2.94
N CYS A 86 -6.00 -8.00 1.62
CA CYS A 86 -6.64 -7.05 0.72
C CYS A 86 -7.61 -7.72 -0.25
N LEU A 87 -8.76 -7.09 -0.48
CA LEU A 87 -9.72 -7.39 -1.53
C LEU A 87 -9.73 -6.24 -2.54
N LEU A 88 -9.39 -6.55 -3.79
CA LEU A 88 -9.35 -5.62 -4.90
C LEU A 88 -10.55 -5.84 -5.82
N GLY A 89 -11.12 -4.75 -6.31
CA GLY A 89 -12.21 -4.75 -7.28
C GLY A 89 -13.61 -4.89 -6.67
N GLY A 90 -14.57 -5.20 -7.53
CA GLY A 90 -16.00 -5.15 -7.21
C GLY A 90 -16.62 -3.78 -7.43
N THR A 91 -17.94 -3.76 -7.63
CA THR A 91 -18.73 -2.56 -7.96
C THR A 91 -19.83 -2.27 -6.93
N ARG A 92 -20.05 -3.16 -5.97
CA ARG A 92 -21.12 -3.11 -4.96
C ARG A 92 -20.55 -2.82 -3.58
N ALA A 93 -19.83 -1.69 -3.48
CA ALA A 93 -19.05 -1.38 -2.29
C ALA A 93 -19.88 -1.33 -0.99
N GLU A 94 -21.12 -0.87 -1.04
CA GLU A 94 -22.01 -0.83 0.14
C GLU A 94 -22.35 -2.24 0.65
N GLU A 95 -22.60 -3.18 -0.26
CA GLU A 95 -22.93 -4.57 0.11
C GLU A 95 -21.68 -5.33 0.58
N VAL A 96 -20.55 -5.14 -0.11
CA VAL A 96 -19.27 -5.75 0.26
C VAL A 96 -18.80 -5.22 1.62
N THR A 97 -18.88 -3.91 1.88
CA THR A 97 -18.51 -3.36 3.20
C THR A 97 -19.44 -3.83 4.31
N ALA A 98 -20.74 -3.99 4.06
CA ALA A 98 -21.65 -4.57 5.05
C ALA A 98 -21.25 -5.99 5.47
N LEU A 99 -20.69 -6.78 4.55
CA LEU A 99 -20.16 -8.12 4.80
C LEU A 99 -18.79 -8.08 5.50
N THR A 100 -17.87 -7.23 5.04
CA THR A 100 -16.46 -7.26 5.45
C THR A 100 -16.15 -6.40 6.69
N ARG A 101 -17.04 -5.51 7.12
CA ARG A 101 -16.81 -4.56 8.24
C ARG A 101 -16.40 -5.16 9.58
N HIS A 102 -16.66 -6.46 9.78
CA HIS A 102 -16.30 -7.18 11.01
C HIS A 102 -14.98 -7.97 10.89
N HIS A 103 -14.29 -7.85 9.76
CA HIS A 103 -13.03 -8.50 9.44
C HIS A 103 -11.93 -7.44 9.25
N PRO A 104 -10.65 -7.73 9.57
CA PRO A 104 -9.52 -6.82 9.29
C PRO A 104 -9.20 -6.65 7.79
N LEU A 105 -9.98 -7.25 6.89
CA LEU A 105 -9.77 -7.22 5.44
C LEU A 105 -9.84 -5.78 4.92
N ARG A 106 -8.84 -5.37 4.13
CA ARG A 106 -8.84 -4.06 3.47
C ARG A 106 -9.52 -4.16 2.11
N TYR A 107 -10.47 -3.28 1.84
CA TYR A 107 -11.26 -3.31 0.61
C TYR A 107 -11.00 -2.13 -0.32
N PHE A 108 -10.81 -2.41 -1.61
CA PHE A 108 -10.46 -1.46 -2.67
C PHE A 108 -11.40 -1.67 -3.88
N PRO A 109 -12.61 -1.08 -3.89
CA PRO A 109 -13.57 -1.20 -4.99
C PRO A 109 -13.10 -0.50 -6.27
N PHE A 110 -13.69 -0.89 -7.40
CA PHE A 110 -13.53 -0.19 -8.67
C PHE A 110 -14.34 1.13 -8.67
N PRO A 111 -13.70 2.31 -8.91
CA PRO A 111 -14.43 3.53 -9.18
C PRO A 111 -14.90 3.58 -10.65
N GLY A 112 -16.08 4.15 -10.87
CA GLY A 112 -16.67 4.30 -12.20
C GLY A 112 -17.58 3.13 -12.60
N ARG A 113 -17.95 3.08 -13.89
CA ARG A 113 -18.83 2.03 -14.41
C ARG A 113 -17.99 0.95 -15.08
N ILE A 114 -18.09 -0.28 -14.57
CA ILE A 114 -17.38 -1.44 -15.10
C ILE A 114 -18.33 -2.31 -15.93
N THR A 115 -17.91 -2.67 -17.15
CA THR A 115 -18.67 -3.54 -18.06
C THR A 115 -17.79 -4.59 -18.70
N GLY A 116 -18.42 -5.66 -19.21
CA GLY A 116 -17.74 -6.70 -20.01
C GLY A 116 -16.79 -7.61 -19.23
N HIS A 117 -16.26 -8.60 -19.94
CA HIS A 117 -15.19 -9.47 -19.45
C HIS A 117 -14.27 -9.79 -20.65
N PRO A 118 -13.02 -9.28 -20.70
CA PRO A 118 -12.32 -8.53 -19.65
C PRO A 118 -12.99 -7.18 -19.33
N SER A 119 -12.84 -6.73 -18.08
CA SER A 119 -13.46 -5.51 -17.56
C SER A 119 -13.03 -4.26 -18.34
N VAL A 120 -14.00 -3.39 -18.64
CA VAL A 120 -13.84 -2.08 -19.29
C VAL A 120 -14.30 -0.99 -18.33
N LEU A 121 -13.53 0.09 -18.21
CA LEU A 121 -13.91 1.26 -17.43
C LEU A 121 -14.58 2.29 -18.36
N GLU A 122 -15.89 2.45 -18.22
CA GLU A 122 -16.73 3.30 -19.08
C GLU A 122 -17.06 4.66 -18.43
N GLY A 123 -17.45 5.59 -19.30
CA GLY A 123 -18.01 6.89 -18.93
C GLY A 123 -16.99 8.02 -19.04
N PRO A 124 -17.42 9.27 -18.85
CA PRO A 124 -16.51 10.42 -18.84
C PRO A 124 -15.64 10.42 -17.58
N ALA A 125 -14.42 10.96 -17.68
CA ALA A 125 -13.46 10.98 -16.58
C ALA A 125 -14.03 11.66 -15.33
N GLU A 126 -14.82 12.72 -15.49
CA GLU A 126 -15.47 13.45 -14.41
C GLU A 126 -16.44 12.56 -13.61
N ALA A 127 -17.13 11.63 -14.27
CA ALA A 127 -18.02 10.68 -13.60
C ALA A 127 -17.24 9.62 -12.82
N ILE A 128 -16.10 9.18 -13.34
CA ILE A 128 -15.19 8.24 -12.65
C ILE A 128 -14.62 8.91 -11.40
N VAL A 129 -14.17 10.16 -11.50
CA VAL A 129 -13.69 10.96 -10.36
C VAL A 129 -14.78 11.18 -9.32
N ALA A 130 -16.01 11.48 -9.73
CA ALA A 130 -17.14 11.60 -8.82
C ALA A 130 -17.44 10.28 -8.09
N SER A 131 -17.38 9.15 -8.80
CA SER A 131 -17.50 7.82 -8.21
C SER A 131 -16.38 7.53 -7.22
N ALA A 132 -15.14 7.88 -7.55
CA ALA A 132 -13.98 7.69 -6.67
C ALA A 132 -14.17 8.42 -5.34
N ARG A 133 -14.62 9.68 -5.36
CA ARG A 133 -14.95 10.45 -4.14
C ARG A 133 -16.03 9.75 -3.31
N LYS A 134 -17.14 9.37 -3.94
CA LYS A 134 -18.25 8.68 -3.24
C LYS A 134 -17.77 7.40 -2.55
N LEU A 135 -16.98 6.58 -3.24
CA LEU A 135 -16.45 5.33 -2.68
C LEU A 135 -15.44 5.59 -1.56
N ALA A 136 -14.57 6.58 -1.75
CA ALA A 136 -13.58 6.95 -0.73
C ALA A 136 -14.23 7.51 0.54
N ASP A 137 -15.44 8.05 0.49
CA ASP A 137 -16.18 8.50 1.68
C ASP A 137 -16.82 7.36 2.47
N LEU A 138 -16.97 6.16 1.89
CA LEU A 138 -17.54 5.01 2.60
C LEU A 138 -16.62 4.54 3.73
N GLU A 139 -17.22 4.27 4.88
CA GLU A 139 -16.55 3.54 5.96
C GLU A 139 -16.20 2.13 5.49
N HIS A 140 -15.08 1.57 5.97
CA HIS A 140 -14.56 0.25 5.57
C HIS A 140 -14.14 0.08 4.09
N VAL A 141 -14.23 1.13 3.27
CA VAL A 141 -13.41 1.24 2.05
C VAL A 141 -12.03 1.77 2.46
N HIS A 142 -10.96 1.10 2.06
CA HIS A 142 -9.59 1.40 2.50
C HIS A 142 -8.71 2.03 1.41
N GLY A 143 -9.22 2.08 0.19
CA GLY A 143 -8.59 2.61 -1.01
C GLY A 143 -9.45 2.34 -2.22
N LEU A 144 -8.90 2.55 -3.41
CA LEU A 144 -9.57 2.27 -4.68
C LEU A 144 -8.67 1.41 -5.55
N ASP A 145 -9.29 0.56 -6.37
CA ASP A 145 -8.62 -0.18 -7.44
C ASP A 145 -9.05 0.44 -8.76
N LEU A 146 -8.20 1.19 -9.45
CA LEU A 146 -8.56 1.89 -10.68
C LEU A 146 -8.11 1.09 -11.89
N LEU A 147 -9.06 0.64 -12.72
CA LEU A 147 -8.80 -0.05 -14.00
C LEU A 147 -8.32 0.94 -15.09
N ALA A 148 -7.20 1.61 -14.83
CA ALA A 148 -6.71 2.77 -15.58
C ALA A 148 -6.54 2.49 -17.08
N TYR A 149 -5.79 1.46 -17.50
CA TYR A 149 -5.63 1.15 -18.92
C TYR A 149 -6.76 0.28 -19.51
N ARG A 150 -7.89 0.16 -18.79
CA ARG A 150 -9.17 -0.30 -19.35
C ARG A 150 -10.12 0.85 -19.68
N PHE A 151 -9.68 2.09 -19.46
CA PHE A 151 -10.40 3.31 -19.83
C PHE A 151 -10.08 3.72 -21.27
N ALA A 152 -11.11 4.07 -22.05
CA ALA A 152 -10.96 4.58 -23.41
C ALA A 152 -10.82 6.12 -23.41
N GLY A 153 -9.66 6.63 -23.00
CA GLY A 153 -9.37 8.06 -22.97
C GLY A 153 -7.95 8.40 -22.52
N PRO A 154 -7.67 9.67 -22.15
CA PRO A 154 -6.37 10.10 -21.63
C PRO A 154 -6.09 9.46 -20.25
N VAL A 155 -5.46 8.28 -20.24
CA VAL A 155 -5.21 7.50 -19.02
C VAL A 155 -4.36 8.25 -17.98
N PRO A 156 -3.25 8.94 -18.34
CA PRO A 156 -2.47 9.69 -17.37
C PRO A 156 -3.27 10.78 -16.64
N ASP A 157 -4.11 11.51 -17.38
CA ASP A 157 -4.96 12.57 -16.81
C ASP A 157 -6.01 11.97 -15.86
N LEU A 158 -6.66 10.87 -16.26
CA LEU A 158 -7.62 10.18 -15.40
C LEU A 158 -6.96 9.71 -14.09
N MET A 159 -5.78 9.09 -14.16
CA MET A 159 -5.08 8.61 -12.96
C MET A 159 -4.77 9.78 -12.02
N ALA A 160 -4.24 10.88 -12.56
CA ALA A 160 -3.90 12.07 -11.78
C ALA A 160 -5.15 12.70 -11.12
N ASP A 161 -6.24 12.84 -11.87
CA ASP A 161 -7.49 13.41 -11.38
C ASP A 161 -8.12 12.56 -10.27
N VAL A 162 -8.11 11.23 -10.41
CA VAL A 162 -8.62 10.31 -9.38
C VAL A 162 -7.76 10.37 -8.12
N CYS A 163 -6.43 10.28 -8.24
CA CYS A 163 -5.53 10.36 -7.09
C CYS A 163 -5.61 11.72 -6.38
N ALA A 164 -5.74 12.82 -7.10
CA ALA A 164 -5.89 14.16 -6.51
C ALA A 164 -7.25 14.36 -5.83
N ALA A 165 -8.28 13.62 -6.25
CA ALA A 165 -9.63 13.77 -5.76
C ALA A 165 -9.91 13.05 -4.43
N VAL A 166 -9.05 12.11 -4.01
CA VAL A 166 -9.29 11.28 -2.82
C VAL A 166 -8.06 11.24 -1.91
N GLU A 167 -8.28 11.13 -0.60
CA GLU A 167 -7.17 10.96 0.36
C GLU A 167 -6.72 9.50 0.51
N LYS A 168 -7.60 8.56 0.17
CA LYS A 168 -7.35 7.12 0.31
C LYS A 168 -6.45 6.62 -0.83
N PRO A 169 -5.61 5.60 -0.59
CA PRO A 169 -4.70 5.08 -1.60
C PRO A 169 -5.43 4.56 -2.84
N VAL A 170 -4.90 4.84 -4.02
CA VAL A 170 -5.39 4.33 -5.30
C VAL A 170 -4.36 3.36 -5.87
N ILE A 171 -4.78 2.13 -6.14
CA ILE A 171 -4.00 1.10 -6.81
C ILE A 171 -4.35 1.13 -8.29
N MET A 172 -3.33 1.17 -9.15
CA MET A 172 -3.54 1.13 -10.60
C MET A 172 -3.57 -0.31 -11.10
N ALA A 173 -4.62 -0.66 -11.80
CA ALA A 173 -4.82 -1.97 -12.39
C ALA A 173 -5.26 -1.88 -13.84
N GLY A 174 -5.37 -3.04 -14.47
CA GLY A 174 -5.74 -3.17 -15.87
C GLY A 174 -4.54 -2.97 -16.79
N SER A 175 -3.90 -4.07 -17.19
CA SER A 175 -2.89 -4.09 -18.26
C SER A 175 -1.65 -3.22 -18.05
N ILE A 176 -1.09 -3.14 -16.84
CA ILE A 176 0.24 -2.51 -16.69
C ILE A 176 1.30 -3.52 -17.16
N ASP A 177 1.98 -3.21 -18.26
CA ASP A 177 2.81 -4.15 -19.03
C ASP A 177 4.14 -3.55 -19.51
N SER A 178 4.46 -2.32 -19.10
CA SER A 178 5.68 -1.63 -19.55
C SER A 178 6.28 -0.72 -18.47
N PRO A 179 7.58 -0.40 -18.58
CA PRO A 179 8.24 0.59 -17.72
C PRO A 179 7.55 1.96 -17.72
N ASP A 180 7.06 2.40 -18.90
CA ASP A 180 6.41 3.70 -19.04
C ASP A 180 5.11 3.77 -18.24
N ARG A 181 4.29 2.71 -18.27
CA ARG A 181 3.04 2.66 -17.48
C ARG A 181 3.29 2.67 -15.97
N ILE A 182 4.36 2.02 -15.51
CA ILE A 182 4.78 2.08 -14.09
C ILE A 182 5.17 3.52 -13.71
N ALA A 183 5.95 4.19 -14.56
CA ALA A 183 6.37 5.57 -14.31
C ALA A 183 5.18 6.55 -14.31
N GLU A 184 4.25 6.41 -15.26
CA GLU A 184 3.02 7.20 -15.33
C GLU A 184 2.16 7.02 -14.07
N ALA A 185 1.97 5.79 -13.60
CA ALA A 185 1.21 5.51 -12.38
C ALA A 185 1.85 6.18 -11.14
N ALA A 186 3.17 6.12 -11.01
CA ALA A 186 3.87 6.78 -9.90
C ALA A 186 3.72 8.31 -9.94
N LEU A 187 3.88 8.92 -11.13
CA LEU A 187 3.74 10.36 -11.33
C LEU A 187 2.31 10.85 -11.06
N ALA A 188 1.32 10.03 -11.38
CA ALA A 188 -0.09 10.30 -11.08
C ALA A 188 -0.43 10.22 -9.59
N GLY A 189 0.50 9.81 -8.72
CA GLY A 189 0.29 9.74 -7.27
C GLY A 189 -0.36 8.43 -6.81
N ALA A 190 -0.28 7.36 -7.61
CA ALA A 190 -0.75 6.05 -7.21
C ALA A 190 -0.03 5.55 -5.95
N ALA A 191 -0.75 4.78 -5.13
CA ALA A 191 -0.20 4.09 -3.97
C ALA A 191 0.46 2.75 -4.33
N GLY A 192 0.15 2.21 -5.50
CA GLY A 192 0.73 0.98 -6.02
C GLY A 192 0.10 0.59 -7.35
N PHE A 193 0.51 -0.55 -7.88
CA PHE A 193 0.01 -1.05 -9.15
C PHE A 193 0.04 -2.58 -9.22
N THR A 194 -0.81 -3.16 -10.06
CA THR A 194 -0.88 -4.61 -10.28
C THR A 194 -0.25 -5.02 -11.62
N VAL A 195 0.51 -6.12 -11.61
CA VAL A 195 0.98 -6.77 -12.85
C VAL A 195 0.77 -8.28 -12.72
N GLY A 196 0.06 -8.87 -13.69
CA GLY A 196 -0.15 -10.31 -13.76
C GLY A 196 0.46 -10.93 -15.01
N THR A 197 -0.36 -11.12 -16.03
CA THR A 197 0.01 -11.75 -17.30
C THR A 197 1.34 -11.24 -17.89
N ALA A 198 1.60 -9.92 -17.83
CA ALA A 198 2.82 -9.34 -18.40
C ALA A 198 4.10 -9.80 -17.66
N ALA A 199 4.06 -9.92 -16.33
CA ALA A 199 5.20 -10.46 -15.57
C ALA A 199 5.44 -11.94 -15.89
N LEU A 200 4.37 -12.73 -15.96
CA LEU A 200 4.43 -14.16 -16.31
C LEU A 200 4.92 -14.40 -17.74
N ALA A 201 4.62 -13.47 -18.66
CA ALA A 201 4.99 -13.55 -20.07
C ALA A 201 6.40 -13.00 -20.38
N GLY A 202 7.12 -12.49 -19.38
CA GLY A 202 8.45 -11.93 -19.62
C GLY A 202 8.46 -10.56 -20.30
N ALA A 203 7.41 -9.76 -20.12
CA ALA A 203 7.21 -8.53 -20.89
C ALA A 203 8.14 -7.37 -20.50
N PHE A 204 8.74 -7.40 -19.30
CA PHE A 204 9.59 -6.33 -18.81
C PHE A 204 11.06 -6.56 -19.20
N PRO A 205 11.85 -5.50 -19.42
CA PRO A 205 13.26 -5.63 -19.72
C PRO A 205 14.02 -6.14 -18.48
N ALA A 206 14.39 -7.42 -18.47
CA ALA A 206 15.17 -8.07 -17.41
C ALA A 206 16.60 -8.37 -17.89
N GLU A 207 17.55 -8.44 -16.95
CA GLU A 207 18.96 -8.70 -17.25
C GLU A 207 19.21 -10.17 -17.65
N ALA A 208 18.34 -11.08 -17.22
CA ALA A 208 18.39 -12.50 -17.50
C ALA A 208 16.99 -13.10 -17.68
N GLU A 209 16.93 -14.32 -18.22
CA GLU A 209 15.69 -15.07 -18.37
C GLU A 209 15.23 -15.66 -17.03
N GLY A 210 13.91 -15.82 -16.88
CA GLY A 210 13.29 -16.44 -15.71
C GLY A 210 12.30 -15.52 -14.99
N PHE A 211 11.40 -16.13 -14.23
CA PHE A 211 10.32 -15.40 -13.57
C PHE A 211 10.83 -14.56 -12.38
N ALA A 212 11.78 -15.09 -11.61
CA ALA A 212 12.43 -14.34 -10.54
C ALA A 212 13.13 -13.07 -11.07
N GLU A 213 13.77 -13.15 -12.25
CA GLU A 213 14.42 -12.00 -12.89
C GLU A 213 13.41 -10.97 -13.41
N GLN A 214 12.27 -11.42 -13.94
CA GLN A 214 11.16 -10.52 -14.26
C GLN A 214 10.65 -9.77 -13.03
N VAL A 215 10.49 -10.46 -11.91
CA VAL A 215 10.06 -9.84 -10.65
C VAL A 215 11.08 -8.79 -10.18
N ARG A 216 12.39 -9.10 -10.22
CA ARG A 216 13.46 -8.14 -9.88
C ARG A 216 13.44 -6.93 -10.79
N ALA A 217 13.32 -7.14 -12.11
CA ALA A 217 13.24 -6.04 -13.07
C ALA A 217 12.06 -5.09 -12.77
N ILE A 218 10.88 -5.63 -12.44
CA ILE A 218 9.71 -4.81 -12.08
C ILE A 218 9.94 -4.08 -10.75
N LEU A 219 10.56 -4.71 -9.76
CA LEU A 219 10.93 -4.06 -8.49
C LEU A 219 11.91 -2.90 -8.71
N ASP A 220 12.95 -3.09 -9.53
CA ASP A 220 13.91 -2.03 -9.87
C ASP A 220 13.25 -0.86 -10.60
N LEU A 221 12.32 -1.15 -11.51
CA LEU A 221 11.49 -0.13 -12.18
C LEU A 221 10.60 0.60 -11.17
N THR A 222 10.03 -0.13 -10.20
CA THR A 222 9.22 0.43 -9.12
C THR A 222 10.03 1.38 -8.26
N ASP A 223 11.25 1.03 -7.88
CA ASP A 223 12.14 1.88 -7.08
C ASP A 223 12.52 3.16 -7.83
N LYS A 224 12.85 3.04 -9.12
CA LYS A 224 13.10 4.20 -9.99
C LYS A 224 11.88 5.11 -10.11
N ALA A 225 10.69 4.54 -10.28
CA ALA A 225 9.44 5.28 -10.37
C ALA A 225 9.05 5.92 -9.04
N ARG A 226 9.30 5.24 -7.92
CA ARG A 226 9.02 5.70 -6.55
C ARG A 226 9.76 6.99 -6.22
N ALA A 227 10.99 7.16 -6.70
CA ALA A 227 11.76 8.40 -6.54
C ALA A 227 11.11 9.62 -7.21
N ARG A 228 10.17 9.40 -8.15
CA ARG A 228 9.40 10.43 -8.84
C ARG A 228 7.93 10.47 -8.41
N SER A 229 7.53 9.62 -7.46
CA SER A 229 6.14 9.54 -7.02
C SER A 229 5.72 10.81 -6.30
N THR A 230 4.53 11.29 -6.62
CA THR A 230 3.90 12.47 -6.01
C THR A 230 3.01 12.11 -4.82
N ALA A 231 2.85 10.82 -4.52
CA ALA A 231 2.01 10.33 -3.43
C ALA A 231 2.55 10.80 -2.06
N PRO A 232 1.73 11.47 -1.23
CA PRO A 232 2.14 11.88 0.12
C PRO A 232 2.57 10.69 0.98
N ARG A 233 3.75 10.78 1.59
CA ARG A 233 4.23 9.78 2.55
C ARG A 233 3.56 9.94 3.92
N ARG A 234 3.38 8.84 4.63
CA ARG A 234 2.85 8.76 6.00
C ARG A 234 3.97 8.34 6.94
N LEU A 235 4.55 9.32 7.63
CA LEU A 235 5.74 9.11 8.47
C LEU A 235 5.36 9.22 9.94
N ALA A 236 5.64 8.18 10.72
CA ALA A 236 5.49 8.26 12.16
C ALA A 236 6.74 8.90 12.79
N LEU A 237 6.57 9.94 13.61
CA LEU A 237 7.66 10.59 14.34
C LEU A 237 7.42 10.50 15.85
N SER A 238 8.34 9.86 16.57
CA SER A 238 8.33 9.80 18.04
C SER A 238 9.72 10.01 18.61
N ALA A 239 9.80 10.35 19.90
CA ALA A 239 11.07 10.54 20.58
C ALA A 239 10.89 10.42 22.10
N HIS A 240 11.89 9.84 22.77
CA HIS A 240 12.02 9.99 24.21
C HIS A 240 12.23 11.47 24.57
N ASP A 241 11.83 11.87 25.78
CA ASP A 241 11.88 13.28 26.20
C ASP A 241 13.28 13.88 26.08
N THR A 242 14.31 13.11 26.43
CA THR A 242 15.73 13.47 26.33
C THR A 242 16.26 13.54 24.90
N ARG A 243 15.46 13.15 23.90
CA ARG A 243 15.82 13.14 22.48
C ARG A 243 14.97 14.05 21.60
N LYS A 244 13.98 14.73 22.19
CA LYS A 244 13.06 15.63 21.48
C LYS A 244 13.75 16.83 20.84
N SER A 245 14.79 17.39 21.47
CA SER A 245 15.55 18.50 20.89
C SER A 245 16.30 18.08 19.63
N GLN A 246 16.87 16.88 19.60
CA GLN A 246 17.52 16.32 18.40
C GLN A 246 16.49 16.06 17.30
N LEU A 247 15.33 15.48 17.62
CA LEU A 247 14.26 15.29 16.63
C LEU A 247 13.76 16.63 16.07
N ARG A 248 13.59 17.64 16.93
CA ARG A 248 13.24 19.01 16.49
C ARG A 248 14.25 19.55 15.48
N ALA A 249 15.54 19.44 15.79
CA ALA A 249 16.61 19.92 14.91
C ALA A 249 16.60 19.16 13.57
N TRP A 250 16.38 17.85 13.60
CA TRP A 250 16.26 17.01 12.42
C TRP A 250 15.07 17.43 11.54
N VAL A 251 13.89 17.63 12.13
CA VAL A 251 12.69 18.09 11.41
C VAL A 251 12.91 19.46 10.77
N LEU A 252 13.49 20.42 11.51
CA LEU A 252 13.76 21.76 10.98
C LEU A 252 14.76 21.73 9.81
N ARG A 253 15.75 20.85 9.85
CA ARG A 253 16.70 20.64 8.75
C ARG A 253 15.99 20.07 7.51
N HIS A 254 15.07 19.12 7.70
CA HIS A 254 14.36 18.42 6.62
C HIS A 254 12.99 19.02 6.26
N ARG A 255 12.62 20.17 6.83
CA ARG A 255 11.27 20.75 6.71
C ARG A 255 10.75 20.92 5.28
N ARG A 256 11.64 21.19 4.32
CA ARG A 256 11.26 21.32 2.91
C ARG A 256 10.86 19.98 2.32
N ALA A 257 11.67 18.94 2.54
CA ALA A 257 11.40 17.58 2.08
C ALA A 257 10.22 16.93 2.83
N LEU A 258 9.94 17.35 4.07
CA LEU A 258 8.78 16.89 4.84
C LEU A 258 7.46 17.60 4.45
N ALA A 259 7.53 18.70 3.71
CA ALA A 259 6.34 19.45 3.31
C ALA A 259 5.51 18.65 2.30
N GLY A 260 4.18 18.64 2.47
CA GLY A 260 3.27 17.84 1.65
C GLY A 260 3.14 16.37 2.08
N HIS A 261 3.83 15.95 3.14
CA HIS A 261 3.69 14.62 3.74
C HIS A 261 2.93 14.67 5.07
N ARG A 262 2.37 13.52 5.47
CA ARG A 262 1.61 13.37 6.72
C ARG A 262 2.54 12.91 7.84
N LEU A 263 2.72 13.75 8.86
CA LEU A 263 3.57 13.45 10.01
C LEU A 263 2.71 13.01 11.20
N ILE A 264 2.75 11.73 11.54
CA ILE A 264 1.92 11.13 12.59
C ILE A 264 2.76 11.02 13.86
N CYS A 265 2.43 11.82 14.87
CA CYS A 265 3.32 12.03 16.02
C CYS A 265 2.65 11.71 17.35
N THR A 266 3.40 11.12 18.29
CA THR A 266 2.94 11.03 19.69
C THR A 266 2.78 12.42 20.30
N GLY A 267 1.87 12.54 21.27
CA GLY A 267 1.26 13.84 21.62
C GLY A 267 2.24 14.96 22.01
N GLY A 268 3.32 14.64 22.73
CA GLY A 268 4.35 15.61 23.11
C GLY A 268 5.28 15.98 21.95
N THR A 269 5.64 14.99 21.14
CA THR A 269 6.46 15.18 19.94
C THR A 269 5.73 16.00 18.88
N GLY A 270 4.47 15.65 18.60
CA GLY A 270 3.66 16.38 17.62
C GLY A 270 3.37 17.82 18.02
N ARG A 271 3.19 18.10 19.33
CA ARG A 271 3.08 19.48 19.82
C ARG A 271 4.35 20.28 19.50
N MET A 272 5.51 19.71 19.85
CA MET A 272 6.80 20.35 19.65
C MET A 272 7.11 20.61 18.17
N ILE A 273 6.74 19.68 17.28
CA ILE A 273 6.91 19.86 15.83
C ILE A 273 5.96 20.93 15.29
N ALA A 274 4.68 20.90 15.66
CA ALA A 274 3.70 21.89 15.20
C ALA A 274 4.04 23.33 15.64
N GLU A 275 4.63 23.50 16.82
CA GLU A 275 5.13 24.80 17.30
C GLU A 275 6.39 25.25 16.55
N ALA A 276 7.26 24.31 16.14
CA ALA A 276 8.54 24.62 15.49
C ALA A 276 8.44 24.80 13.96
N ALA A 277 7.51 24.11 13.30
CA ALA A 277 7.29 24.13 11.86
C ALA A 277 5.77 24.06 11.55
N PRO A 278 5.03 25.18 11.70
CA PRO A 278 3.59 25.23 11.51
C PRO A 278 3.10 24.89 10.10
N GLU A 279 3.99 24.93 9.11
CA GLU A 279 3.72 24.57 7.71
C GLU A 279 3.56 23.05 7.48
N LEU A 280 4.00 22.22 8.43
CA LEU A 280 3.96 20.76 8.30
C LEU A 280 2.60 20.19 8.72
N GLN A 281 2.12 19.21 7.98
CA GLN A 281 0.87 18.52 8.30
C GLN A 281 1.09 17.49 9.42
N VAL A 282 0.91 17.92 10.67
CA VAL A 282 1.10 17.08 11.86
C VAL A 282 -0.23 16.53 12.37
N GLN A 283 -0.37 15.20 12.38
CA GLN A 283 -1.44 14.51 13.09
C GLN A 283 -0.94 14.09 14.47
N ARG A 284 -1.60 14.58 15.52
CA ARG A 284 -1.22 14.28 16.91
C ARG A 284 -2.00 13.09 17.47
N MET A 285 -1.27 12.11 17.96
CA MET A 285 -1.75 10.95 18.71
C MET A 285 -1.69 11.22 20.22
N GLN A 286 -2.09 10.23 21.03
CA GLN A 286 -1.89 10.27 22.48
C GLN A 286 -0.40 10.38 22.83
N ARG A 287 -0.11 10.77 24.08
CA ARG A 287 1.27 10.67 24.59
C ARG A 287 1.71 9.21 24.58
N GLY A 288 3.00 8.94 24.34
CA GLY A 288 3.56 7.59 24.27
C GLY A 288 3.09 6.68 25.40
N GLY A 289 3.46 7.03 26.65
CA GLY A 289 3.02 6.31 27.86
C GLY A 289 1.52 6.41 28.22
N ARG A 290 0.68 7.00 27.36
CA ARG A 290 -0.80 6.93 27.44
C ARG A 290 -1.40 6.15 26.27
N GLY A 291 -0.60 5.31 25.61
CA GLY A 291 -1.01 4.48 24.48
C GLY A 291 -0.71 5.07 23.11
N GLY A 292 -0.02 6.22 23.02
CA GLY A 292 0.36 6.81 21.73
C GLY A 292 1.29 5.91 20.91
N ASP A 293 2.22 5.22 21.56
CA ASP A 293 3.13 4.29 20.86
C ASP A 293 2.37 3.04 20.36
N GLN A 294 1.33 2.60 21.10
CA GLN A 294 0.44 1.53 20.66
C GLN A 294 -0.45 1.96 19.48
N GLN A 295 -0.86 3.23 19.42
CA GLN A 295 -1.55 3.77 18.23
C GLN A 295 -0.64 3.74 17.00
N LEU A 296 0.66 4.04 17.15
CA LEU A 296 1.62 3.86 16.05
C LEU A 296 1.78 2.38 15.67
N GLY A 297 1.83 1.49 16.67
CA GLY A 297 1.82 0.04 16.47
C GLY A 297 0.64 -0.45 15.63
N ALA A 298 -0.57 0.04 15.91
CA ALA A 298 -1.76 -0.27 15.12
C ALA A 298 -1.60 0.18 13.66
N LEU A 299 -1.06 1.39 13.41
CA LEU A 299 -0.83 1.89 12.05
C LEU A 299 0.26 1.11 11.29
N ILE A 300 1.26 0.58 11.99
CA ILE A 300 2.22 -0.36 11.39
C ILE A 300 1.48 -1.63 10.95
N ALA A 301 0.69 -2.22 11.85
CA ALA A 301 0.00 -3.48 11.59
C ALA A 301 -1.01 -3.40 10.45
N THR A 302 -1.65 -2.24 10.25
CA THR A 302 -2.59 -2.01 9.14
C THR A 302 -1.90 -1.56 7.86
N GLY A 303 -0.57 -1.34 7.86
CA GLY A 303 0.17 -0.87 6.70
C GLY A 303 -0.17 0.58 6.33
N ASP A 304 -0.38 1.41 7.34
CA ASP A 304 -0.77 2.82 7.25
C ASP A 304 0.41 3.78 7.43
N LEU A 305 1.64 3.25 7.50
CA LEU A 305 2.87 4.01 7.64
C LEU A 305 3.90 3.57 6.59
N ASP A 306 4.60 4.53 6.02
CA ASP A 306 5.72 4.31 5.10
C ASP A 306 7.04 4.15 5.83
N ALA A 307 7.18 4.79 6.99
CA ALA A 307 8.31 4.64 7.88
C ALA A 307 7.98 5.13 9.28
N VAL A 308 8.78 4.65 10.24
CA VAL A 308 8.81 5.12 11.62
C VAL A 308 10.18 5.70 11.93
N ILE A 309 10.21 6.94 12.39
CA ILE A 309 11.40 7.60 12.92
C ILE A 309 11.17 7.80 14.42
N PHE A 310 11.89 7.03 15.22
CA PHE A 310 11.83 7.08 16.67
C PHE A 310 13.21 7.48 17.21
N PHE A 311 13.35 8.70 17.75
CA PHE A 311 14.61 9.08 18.38
C PHE A 311 14.69 8.51 19.80
N ALA A 312 15.27 7.31 19.91
CA ALA A 312 15.38 6.57 21.16
C ALA A 312 16.59 7.03 21.98
N ASP A 313 16.45 6.97 23.30
CA ASP A 313 17.56 7.20 24.24
C ASP A 313 17.93 5.88 24.92
N PRO A 314 19.08 5.26 24.59
CA PRO A 314 19.50 4.02 25.22
C PRO A 314 20.15 4.21 26.60
N THR A 315 20.38 5.45 27.07
CA THR A 315 21.18 5.70 28.28
C THR A 315 20.35 5.77 29.57
N LEU A 316 19.02 5.70 29.46
CA LEU A 316 18.09 5.78 30.59
C LEU A 316 17.02 4.71 30.43
N PRO A 317 16.52 4.13 31.54
CA PRO A 317 15.29 3.33 31.51
C PRO A 317 14.10 4.25 31.20
N HIS A 318 13.21 3.82 30.30
CA HIS A 318 11.98 4.56 30.00
C HIS A 318 10.77 3.74 30.39
N SER A 319 9.74 4.41 30.90
CA SER A 319 8.45 3.76 31.20
C SER A 319 7.80 3.09 29.98
N GLY A 320 8.26 3.43 28.77
CA GLY A 320 7.81 2.88 27.49
C GLY A 320 8.81 1.93 26.81
N ASP A 321 9.82 1.39 27.51
CA ASP A 321 10.79 0.47 26.89
C ASP A 321 10.11 -0.78 26.30
N ALA A 322 9.08 -1.31 26.97
CA ALA A 322 8.24 -2.39 26.44
C ALA A 322 7.45 -1.96 25.19
N ASP A 323 7.02 -0.69 25.12
CA ASP A 323 6.32 -0.15 23.96
C ASP A 323 7.27 -0.02 22.75
N LEU A 324 8.52 0.42 22.96
CA LEU A 324 9.52 0.49 21.89
C LEU A 324 9.88 -0.91 21.36
N GLN A 325 9.99 -1.90 22.25
CA GLN A 325 10.19 -3.30 21.85
C GLN A 325 9.01 -3.84 21.04
N ALA A 326 7.78 -3.57 21.49
CA ALA A 326 6.57 -3.97 20.77
C ALA A 326 6.49 -3.31 19.39
N LEU A 327 6.80 -2.02 19.30
CA LEU A 327 6.85 -1.26 18.04
C LEU A 327 7.92 -1.84 17.11
N THR A 328 9.13 -2.11 17.60
CA THR A 328 10.22 -2.72 16.83
C THR A 328 9.82 -4.10 16.29
N ARG A 329 9.15 -4.93 17.12
CA ARG A 329 8.64 -6.23 16.67
C ARG A 329 7.62 -6.07 15.54
N LEU A 330 6.70 -5.12 15.66
CA LEU A 330 5.70 -4.87 14.62
C LEU A 330 6.33 -4.37 13.32
N THR A 331 7.33 -3.48 13.39
CA THR A 331 8.03 -3.02 12.18
C THR A 331 8.76 -4.14 11.45
N VAL A 332 9.33 -5.10 12.19
CA VAL A 332 9.94 -6.30 11.59
C VAL A 332 8.88 -7.22 10.97
N LEU A 333 7.77 -7.44 11.68
CA LEU A 333 6.70 -8.33 11.22
C LEU A 333 6.01 -7.81 9.95
N HIS A 334 5.85 -6.48 9.82
CA HIS A 334 5.13 -5.83 8.73
C HIS A 334 6.06 -5.13 7.73
N ASP A 335 7.36 -5.46 7.75
CA ASP A 335 8.38 -4.92 6.84
C ASP A 335 8.33 -3.39 6.68
N THR A 336 8.14 -2.69 7.81
CA THR A 336 8.05 -1.23 7.86
C THR A 336 9.38 -0.62 8.28
N PRO A 337 9.99 0.28 7.50
CA PRO A 337 11.25 0.91 7.85
C PRO A 337 11.21 1.59 9.23
N LEU A 338 12.22 1.31 10.08
CA LEU A 338 12.37 1.90 11.41
C LEU A 338 13.74 2.55 11.56
N ALA A 339 13.76 3.84 11.88
CA ALA A 339 14.96 4.58 12.23
C ALA A 339 14.96 4.93 13.72
N LEU A 340 15.90 4.35 14.48
CA LEU A 340 16.01 4.56 15.94
C LEU A 340 16.91 5.74 16.36
N GLY A 341 17.36 6.55 15.39
CA GLY A 341 18.24 7.70 15.64
C GLY A 341 18.52 8.52 14.37
N PRO A 342 19.28 9.63 14.49
CA PRO A 342 19.43 10.62 13.43
C PRO A 342 20.05 10.09 12.13
N ALA A 343 21.10 9.26 12.23
CA ALA A 343 21.79 8.74 11.05
C ALA A 343 20.89 7.82 10.21
N ALA A 344 20.18 6.89 10.87
CA ALA A 344 19.19 6.05 10.20
C ALA A 344 18.02 6.89 9.65
N ALA A 345 17.60 7.93 10.38
CA ALA A 345 16.54 8.82 9.92
C ALA A 345 16.95 9.59 8.65
N ASP A 346 18.22 10.00 8.53
CA ASP A 346 18.75 10.62 7.32
C ASP A 346 18.75 9.66 6.13
N MET A 347 19.10 8.39 6.33
CA MET A 347 19.02 7.38 5.28
C MET A 347 17.58 7.14 4.82
N VAL A 348 16.65 7.00 5.76
CA VAL A 348 15.22 6.83 5.46
C VAL A 348 14.66 8.06 4.73
N ALA A 349 14.98 9.27 5.19
CA ALA A 349 14.56 10.50 4.52
C ALA A 349 15.14 10.62 3.11
N GLY A 350 16.42 10.31 2.91
CA GLY A 350 17.05 10.34 1.59
C GLY A 350 16.44 9.34 0.61
N ALA A 351 15.90 8.21 1.10
CA ALA A 351 15.23 7.22 0.26
C ALA A 351 13.76 7.57 -0.04
N LEU A 352 13.04 8.17 0.92
CA LEU A 352 11.58 8.35 0.82
C LEU A 352 11.15 9.77 0.42
N LEU A 353 11.96 10.78 0.69
CA LEU A 353 11.61 12.17 0.49
C LEU A 353 12.41 12.73 -0.67
N ALA A 354 11.70 13.26 -1.65
CA ALA A 354 12.34 14.02 -2.72
C ALA A 354 12.97 15.30 -2.12
N THR A 355 14.23 15.55 -2.45
CA THR A 355 14.95 16.78 -2.09
C THR A 355 14.60 17.95 -2.98
#